data_AF-A0ABD6HWK9-F1
#
_entry.id   AF-A0ABD6HWK9-F1
#
_cell.length_a   1.000
_cell.length_b   1.000
_cell.length_c   1.000
_cell.angle_alpha   90.00
_cell.angle_beta   90.00
_cell.angle_gamma   90.00
#
_symmetry.space_group_name_H-M   'P 1'
#
loop_
_entity.id
_entity.type
_entity.pdbx_description
1 polymer ?
#
loop_
_entity_poly.entity_id
_entity_poly.type
_entity_poly.pdbx_seq_one_letter_code
_entity_poly.pdbx_strand_id
1 'polypeptide(L)'
;MKFAYMLSALAVATALTACANNHGANTASHAAAPDPYGIASLTSSQQQPNVSGTISIRQKVALPPDAVLTVTLSDASLADAPSRVLAQKTVRTEGKQPPYDFVLPYNQADIKPDARILLSSAITVGGRLMFITDTVQTVVNGGGNRADLVLVPVQQMAVPVASSDTPAAQ
;
A
#
# COMPACT_ATOMS: atom_id res chain seq x y z
N MET A 1 12.46 31.18 72.94
CA MET A 1 10.99 31.29 73.02
C MET A 1 10.52 31.89 71.70
N LYS A 2 9.99 31.08 70.76
CA LYS A 2 8.58 31.03 70.30
C LYS A 2 8.12 32.33 69.59
N PHE A 3 7.44 32.40 68.44
CA PHE A 3 6.70 31.49 67.54
C PHE A 3 6.75 32.15 66.14
N ALA A 4 7.10 31.45 65.05
CA ALA A 4 6.17 30.73 64.16
C ALA A 4 4.92 31.53 63.78
N TYR A 5 4.83 32.06 62.55
CA TYR A 5 3.63 32.12 61.68
C TYR A 5 4.04 32.67 60.30
N MET A 6 3.78 31.91 59.23
CA MET A 6 3.37 32.38 57.89
C MET A 6 3.06 31.11 57.06
N LEU A 7 1.92 30.48 57.37
CA LEU A 7 1.26 29.57 56.43
C LEU A 7 0.14 30.36 55.75
N SER A 8 0.43 30.83 54.55
CA SER A 8 -0.55 31.30 53.58
C SER A 8 -0.08 30.88 52.20
N ALA A 9 -0.63 29.78 51.69
CA ALA A 9 -0.60 29.49 50.27
C ALA A 9 -1.85 28.72 49.87
N LEU A 10 -2.55 29.35 48.94
CA LEU A 10 -3.77 29.01 48.23
C LEU A 10 -3.94 27.53 47.86
N ALA A 11 -5.20 27.11 47.93
CA ALA A 11 -5.72 25.92 47.26
C ALA A 11 -5.61 26.02 45.73
N VAL A 12 -5.16 24.94 45.09
CA VAL A 12 -5.55 24.60 43.71
C VAL A 12 -5.80 23.10 43.66
N ALA A 13 -7.08 22.74 43.51
CA ALA A 13 -7.49 21.40 43.11
C ALA A 13 -7.33 21.29 41.58
N THR A 14 -6.53 20.34 41.12
CA THR A 14 -6.62 19.80 39.76
C THR A 14 -6.58 18.28 39.86
N ALA A 15 -7.73 17.66 39.61
CA ALA A 15 -7.79 16.23 39.36
C ALA A 15 -7.24 15.99 37.96
N LEU A 16 -6.08 15.36 37.84
CA LEU A 16 -5.64 14.78 36.58
C LEU A 16 -6.32 13.41 36.43
N THR A 17 -7.42 13.39 35.71
CA THR A 17 -7.97 12.17 35.11
C THR A 17 -6.97 11.68 34.07
N ALA A 18 -6.13 10.73 34.46
CA ALA A 18 -5.32 9.96 33.52
C ALA A 18 -6.22 8.89 32.87
N CYS A 19 -6.67 9.15 31.64
CA CYS A 19 -7.16 8.10 30.77
C CYS A 19 -5.96 7.28 30.29
N ALA A 20 -5.59 6.23 31.04
CA ALA A 20 -4.75 5.17 30.53
C ALA A 20 -5.54 4.42 29.44
N ASN A 21 -5.15 4.61 28.18
CA ASN A 21 -5.76 3.92 27.07
C ASN A 21 -5.17 2.50 26.98
N ASN A 22 -6.06 1.54 27.17
CA ASN A 22 -5.87 0.11 27.33
C ASN A 22 -5.13 -0.60 26.17
N HIS A 23 -4.21 -1.50 26.52
CA HIS A 23 -4.36 -2.91 26.17
C HIS A 23 -3.55 -3.78 27.14
N GLY A 24 -4.16 -4.02 28.30
CA GLY A 24 -3.75 -5.11 29.17
C GLY A 24 -3.99 -6.44 28.46
N ALA A 25 -2.95 -7.26 28.45
CA ALA A 25 -3.02 -8.66 28.15
C ALA A 25 -4.13 -9.32 28.99
N ASN A 26 -5.10 -9.93 28.33
CA ASN A 26 -6.07 -10.81 28.97
C ASN A 26 -5.77 -12.25 28.57
N THR A 27 -4.77 -12.84 29.22
CA THR A 27 -4.82 -14.27 29.52
C THR A 27 -5.89 -14.47 30.59
N ALA A 28 -7.13 -14.65 30.16
CA ALA A 28 -8.22 -15.11 31.01
C ALA A 28 -8.83 -16.35 30.36
N SER A 29 -8.28 -17.51 30.72
CA SER A 29 -8.99 -18.77 30.73
C SER A 29 -10.23 -18.62 31.60
N HIS A 30 -11.36 -18.33 30.95
CA HIS A 30 -12.70 -18.45 31.53
C HIS A 30 -13.41 -19.55 30.74
N ALA A 31 -13.74 -20.64 31.42
CA ALA A 31 -14.61 -21.67 30.88
C ALA A 31 -16.00 -21.05 30.62
N ALA A 32 -16.25 -20.63 29.39
CA ALA A 32 -17.56 -20.19 28.94
C ALA A 32 -18.44 -21.41 28.69
N ALA A 33 -19.66 -21.36 29.24
CA ALA A 33 -20.74 -22.26 28.86
C ALA A 33 -20.99 -22.19 27.34
N PRO A 34 -21.41 -23.28 26.69
CA PRO A 34 -21.69 -23.27 25.25
C PRO A 34 -22.93 -22.41 24.98
N ASP A 35 -22.73 -21.23 24.40
CA ASP A 35 -23.81 -20.42 23.86
C ASP A 35 -24.37 -21.10 22.60
N PRO A 36 -25.63 -21.58 22.60
CA PRO A 36 -26.19 -22.35 21.47
C PRO A 36 -26.47 -21.49 20.22
N TYR A 37 -26.18 -20.19 20.28
CA TYR A 37 -26.53 -19.24 19.22
C TYR A 37 -25.36 -18.41 18.69
N GLY A 38 -24.10 -18.73 19.00
CA GLY A 38 -22.90 -18.40 18.19
C GLY A 38 -22.79 -17.04 17.45
N ILE A 39 -23.38 -15.95 17.94
CA ILE A 39 -23.42 -14.64 17.25
C ILE A 39 -22.43 -13.62 17.81
N ALA A 40 -21.68 -13.95 18.86
CA ALA A 40 -20.70 -13.03 19.48
C ALA A 40 -19.47 -12.74 18.60
N SER A 41 -19.31 -13.42 17.47
CA SER A 41 -18.14 -13.31 16.57
C SER A 41 -18.43 -12.61 15.23
N LEU A 42 -19.61 -12.01 15.03
CA LEU A 42 -20.03 -11.45 13.73
C LEU A 42 -19.58 -10.01 13.45
N THR A 43 -18.74 -9.40 14.27
CA THR A 43 -18.22 -8.05 14.02
C THR A 43 -16.72 -7.97 14.17
N SER A 44 -15.99 -8.74 13.36
CA SER A 44 -14.65 -8.35 12.97
C SER A 44 -14.76 -7.57 11.67
N SER A 45 -15.02 -6.26 11.76
CA SER A 45 -14.64 -5.33 10.70
C SER A 45 -13.10 -5.27 10.66
N GLN A 46 -12.46 -6.37 10.29
CA GLN A 46 -11.03 -6.40 10.06
C GLN A 46 -10.79 -5.39 8.94
N GLN A 47 -10.21 -4.23 9.29
CA GLN A 47 -9.73 -3.28 8.30
C GLN A 47 -8.81 -4.04 7.36
N GLN A 48 -9.24 -4.19 6.10
CA GLN A 48 -8.47 -4.92 5.11
C GLN A 48 -7.08 -4.28 5.01
N PRO A 49 -5.99 -5.05 5.17
CA PRO A 49 -4.66 -4.51 5.00
C PRO A 49 -4.52 -3.95 3.59
N ASN A 50 -3.74 -2.88 3.48
CA ASN A 50 -3.59 -2.14 2.24
C ASN A 50 -2.17 -1.59 2.10
N VAL A 51 -1.80 -1.34 0.86
CA VAL A 51 -0.62 -0.55 0.50
C VAL A 51 -1.11 0.81 0.01
N SER A 52 -0.49 1.88 0.48
CA SER A 52 -0.85 3.25 0.11
C SER A 52 0.37 4.05 -0.36
N GLY A 53 0.13 5.22 -0.92
CA GLY A 53 1.20 6.14 -1.28
C GLY A 53 0.77 7.09 -2.39
N THR A 54 1.79 7.67 -3.03
CA THR A 54 1.62 8.70 -4.04
C THR A 54 2.29 8.29 -5.35
N ILE A 55 1.67 8.60 -6.48
CA ILE A 55 2.17 8.28 -7.81
C ILE A 55 2.47 9.58 -8.55
N SER A 56 3.74 9.77 -8.94
CA SER A 56 4.24 10.96 -9.63
C SER A 56 4.84 10.60 -10.99
N ILE A 57 4.89 11.56 -11.93
CA ILE A 57 5.60 11.39 -13.20
C ILE A 57 6.87 12.23 -13.16
N ARG A 58 8.00 11.64 -13.57
CA ARG A 58 9.31 12.32 -13.52
C ARG A 58 9.37 13.55 -14.44
N GLN A 59 8.72 13.50 -15.60
CA GLN A 59 8.72 14.61 -16.55
C GLN A 59 7.55 15.55 -16.33
N LYS A 60 7.78 16.81 -16.71
CA LYS A 60 6.71 17.82 -16.80
C LYS A 60 5.90 17.56 -18.07
N VAL A 61 4.83 16.80 -17.93
CA VAL A 61 3.90 16.44 -19.01
C VAL A 61 2.47 16.50 -18.50
N ALA A 62 1.54 16.94 -19.34
CA ALA A 62 0.13 16.89 -19.05
C ALA A 62 -0.45 15.56 -19.57
N LEU A 63 -1.11 14.81 -18.70
CA LEU A 63 -1.87 13.64 -19.13
C LEU A 63 -3.20 14.07 -19.77
N PRO A 64 -3.61 13.41 -20.87
CA PRO A 64 -4.92 13.62 -21.44
C PRO A 64 -6.02 13.04 -20.53
N PRO A 65 -7.28 13.46 -20.69
CA PRO A 65 -8.37 13.07 -19.79
C PRO A 65 -8.77 11.60 -19.90
N ASP A 66 -8.44 10.94 -21.01
CA ASP A 66 -8.69 9.52 -21.25
C ASP A 66 -7.58 8.61 -20.69
N ALA A 67 -6.56 9.16 -20.03
CA ALA A 67 -5.49 8.37 -19.44
C ALA A 67 -6.02 7.45 -18.32
N VAL A 68 -5.48 6.24 -18.27
CA VAL A 68 -5.85 5.19 -17.33
C VAL A 68 -4.63 4.84 -16.49
N LEU A 69 -4.75 5.07 -15.18
CA LEU A 69 -3.76 4.70 -14.17
C LEU A 69 -4.08 3.31 -13.63
N THR A 70 -3.11 2.41 -13.69
CA THR A 70 -3.19 1.08 -13.09
C THR A 70 -2.11 0.96 -12.01
N VAL A 71 -2.49 0.48 -10.84
CA VAL A 71 -1.60 0.16 -9.72
C VAL A 71 -1.74 -1.33 -9.44
N THR A 72 -0.61 -2.03 -9.39
CA THR A 72 -0.56 -3.49 -9.30
C THR A 72 0.36 -3.90 -8.18
N LEU A 73 -0.17 -4.73 -7.28
CA LEU A 73 0.57 -5.47 -6.27
C LEU A 73 0.78 -6.90 -6.78
N SER A 74 2.02 -7.37 -6.79
CA SER A 74 2.37 -8.67 -7.36
C SER A 74 3.37 -9.44 -6.49
N ASP A 75 3.31 -10.76 -6.56
CA ASP A 75 4.28 -11.69 -5.98
C ASP A 75 5.30 -12.08 -7.05
N ALA A 76 6.56 -11.69 -6.85
CA ALA A 76 7.70 -11.97 -7.72
C ALA A 76 8.73 -12.88 -7.03
N SER A 77 8.26 -13.82 -6.21
CA SER A 77 9.13 -14.76 -5.49
C SER A 77 9.76 -15.82 -6.38
N LEU A 78 9.13 -16.11 -7.52
CA LEU A 78 9.64 -17.05 -8.52
C LEU A 78 10.49 -16.28 -9.53
N ALA A 79 11.78 -16.57 -9.59
CA ALA A 79 12.71 -15.83 -10.45
C ALA A 79 12.44 -16.03 -11.95
N ASP A 80 11.99 -17.23 -12.34
CA ASP A 80 11.84 -17.65 -13.73
C ASP A 80 10.37 -17.72 -14.19
N ALA A 81 9.46 -17.11 -13.43
CA ALA A 81 8.04 -17.09 -13.75
C ALA A 81 7.50 -15.66 -13.76
N PRO A 82 6.46 -15.37 -14.55
CA PRO A 82 5.75 -14.09 -14.46
C PRO A 82 5.23 -13.86 -13.04
N SER A 83 5.31 -12.61 -12.56
CA SER A 83 4.80 -12.25 -11.25
C SER A 83 3.30 -12.49 -11.15
N ARG A 84 2.85 -13.11 -10.06
CA ARG A 84 1.42 -13.34 -9.79
C ARG A 84 0.80 -12.04 -9.28
N VAL A 85 -0.27 -11.56 -9.91
CA VAL A 85 -1.02 -10.40 -9.42
C VAL A 85 -1.82 -10.78 -8.17
N LEU A 86 -1.67 -9.99 -7.11
CA LEU A 86 -2.36 -10.18 -5.83
C LEU A 86 -3.50 -9.19 -5.65
N ALA A 87 -3.29 -7.94 -6.09
CA ALA A 87 -4.29 -6.90 -6.11
C ALA A 87 -3.99 -5.93 -7.25
N GLN A 88 -5.04 -5.41 -7.87
CA GLN A 88 -4.91 -4.41 -8.93
C GLN A 88 -6.04 -3.40 -8.82
N LYS A 89 -5.70 -2.13 -9.03
CA LYS A 89 -6.67 -1.03 -9.10
C LYS A 89 -6.44 -0.23 -10.36
N THR A 90 -7.52 0.03 -11.09
CA THR A 90 -7.50 0.80 -12.34
C THR A 90 -8.44 1.99 -12.20
N VAL A 91 -7.95 3.18 -12.52
CA VAL A 91 -8.67 4.45 -12.37
C VAL A 91 -8.42 5.33 -13.58
N ARG A 92 -9.46 5.95 -14.13
CA ARG A 92 -9.30 6.99 -15.16
C ARG A 92 -8.83 8.28 -14.49
N THR A 93 -7.86 8.96 -15.07
CA THR A 93 -7.32 10.20 -14.50
C THR A 93 -8.29 11.36 -14.62
N GLU A 94 -9.19 11.33 -15.62
CA GLU A 94 -10.22 12.35 -15.84
C GLU A 94 -9.64 13.78 -15.93
N GLY A 95 -8.41 13.89 -16.46
CA GLY A 95 -7.69 15.15 -16.61
C GLY A 95 -6.99 15.65 -15.34
N LYS A 96 -7.18 14.97 -14.19
CA LYS A 96 -6.37 15.22 -13.00
C LYS A 96 -4.90 14.96 -13.32
N GLN A 97 -4.02 15.79 -12.80
CA GLN A 97 -2.58 15.68 -13.02
C GLN A 97 -1.89 15.07 -11.79
N PRO A 98 -0.71 14.44 -11.94
CA PRO A 98 0.06 13.94 -10.81
C PRO A 98 0.41 15.06 -9.81
N PRO A 99 0.62 14.74 -8.52
CA PRO A 99 0.65 13.39 -7.95
C PRO A 99 -0.74 12.79 -7.70
N TYR A 100 -0.85 11.46 -7.77
CA TYR A 100 -2.08 10.72 -7.46
C TYR A 100 -1.93 9.92 -6.17
N ASP A 101 -2.82 10.13 -5.22
CA ASP A 101 -2.93 9.27 -4.05
C ASP A 101 -3.59 7.94 -4.41
N PHE A 102 -3.08 6.85 -3.85
CA PHE A 102 -3.72 5.54 -3.96
C PHE A 102 -3.78 4.82 -2.61
N VAL A 103 -4.80 3.97 -2.53
CA VAL A 103 -4.94 2.93 -1.51
C VAL A 103 -5.33 1.67 -2.25
N LEU A 104 -4.53 0.62 -2.07
CA LEU A 104 -4.68 -0.68 -2.70
C LEU A 104 -4.84 -1.75 -1.61
N PRO A 105 -6.08 -2.11 -1.25
CA PRO A 105 -6.33 -3.21 -0.33
C PRO A 105 -5.93 -4.54 -0.97
N TYR A 106 -5.46 -5.47 -0.15
CA TYR A 106 -5.07 -6.82 -0.56
C TYR A 106 -5.49 -7.84 0.50
N ASN A 107 -5.64 -9.11 0.10
CA ASN A 107 -5.93 -10.19 1.03
C ASN A 107 -4.65 -10.71 1.71
N GLN A 108 -4.61 -10.67 3.04
CA GLN A 108 -3.43 -11.12 3.79
C GLN A 108 -3.17 -12.63 3.62
N ALA A 109 -4.22 -13.43 3.42
CA ALA A 109 -4.07 -14.87 3.24
C ALA A 109 -3.36 -15.25 1.92
N ASP A 110 -3.30 -14.33 0.95
CA ASP A 110 -2.59 -14.53 -0.32
C ASP A 110 -1.07 -14.25 -0.22
N ILE A 111 -0.60 -13.67 0.89
CA ILE A 111 0.80 -13.32 1.12
C ILE A 111 1.51 -14.46 1.84
N LYS A 112 2.49 -15.09 1.18
CA LYS A 112 3.37 -16.07 1.84
C LYS A 112 4.40 -15.34 2.71
N PRO A 113 4.86 -15.91 3.83
CA PRO A 113 5.82 -15.25 4.74
C PRO A 113 7.11 -14.76 4.05
N ASP A 114 7.66 -15.57 3.14
CA ASP A 114 8.92 -15.25 2.44
C ASP A 114 8.71 -14.68 1.02
N ALA A 115 7.48 -14.24 0.71
CA ALA A 115 7.19 -13.75 -0.63
C ALA A 115 7.84 -12.39 -0.90
N ARG A 116 8.38 -12.22 -2.11
CA ARG A 116 8.83 -10.92 -2.62
C ARG A 116 7.66 -10.17 -3.24
N ILE A 117 7.06 -9.28 -2.45
CA ILE A 117 5.89 -8.50 -2.89
C ILE A 117 6.35 -7.18 -3.50
N LEU A 118 5.99 -6.97 -4.77
CA LEU A 118 6.34 -5.81 -5.56
C LEU A 118 5.13 -4.94 -5.85
N LEU A 119 5.31 -3.63 -5.71
CA LEU A 119 4.38 -2.61 -6.14
C LEU A 119 4.84 -2.00 -7.47
N SER A 120 3.91 -1.86 -8.41
CA SER A 120 4.15 -1.20 -9.70
C SER A 120 2.96 -0.37 -10.12
N SER A 121 3.20 0.62 -10.98
CA SER A 121 2.14 1.37 -11.61
C SER A 121 2.47 1.70 -13.06
N ALA A 122 1.42 1.79 -13.86
CA ALA A 122 1.47 2.09 -15.27
C ALA A 122 0.37 3.06 -15.65
N ILE A 123 0.64 3.91 -16.64
CA ILE A 123 -0.35 4.78 -17.26
C ILE A 123 -0.46 4.45 -18.74
N THR A 124 -1.70 4.21 -19.16
CA THR A 124 -2.07 3.91 -20.54
C THR A 124 -2.91 5.04 -21.11
N VAL A 125 -2.70 5.41 -22.37
CA VAL A 125 -3.50 6.41 -23.10
C VAL A 125 -3.95 5.79 -24.41
N GLY A 126 -5.26 5.79 -24.71
CA GLY A 126 -5.79 5.13 -25.90
C GLY A 126 -5.35 3.66 -26.07
N GLY A 127 -5.18 2.93 -24.97
CA GLY A 127 -4.72 1.52 -24.97
C GLY A 127 -3.20 1.33 -25.14
N ARG A 128 -2.42 2.41 -25.25
CA ARG A 128 -0.95 2.35 -25.36
C ARG A 128 -0.30 2.68 -24.02
N LEU A 129 0.60 1.81 -23.56
CA LEU A 129 1.40 2.05 -22.37
C LEU A 129 2.33 3.25 -22.62
N MET A 130 2.20 4.30 -21.81
CA MET A 130 2.97 5.53 -21.96
C MET A 130 3.96 5.75 -20.83
N PHE A 131 3.57 5.43 -19.60
CA PHE A 131 4.43 5.55 -18.43
C PHE A 131 4.40 4.29 -17.56
N ILE A 132 5.51 3.98 -16.92
CA ILE A 132 5.67 2.84 -16.01
C ILE A 132 6.65 3.19 -14.89
N THR A 133 6.54 2.53 -13.74
CA THR A 133 7.57 2.57 -12.70
C THR A 133 8.87 1.93 -13.19
N ASP A 134 10.02 2.60 -13.03
CA ASP A 134 11.34 2.10 -13.44
C ASP A 134 12.17 1.49 -12.29
N THR A 135 11.66 1.58 -11.06
CA THR A 135 12.33 1.09 -9.86
C THR A 135 11.54 -0.03 -9.23
N VAL A 136 12.26 -1.03 -8.70
CA VAL A 136 11.64 -2.12 -7.94
C VAL A 136 11.25 -1.59 -6.57
N GLN A 137 9.95 -1.67 -6.25
CA GLN A 137 9.41 -1.22 -4.97
C GLN A 137 8.89 -2.42 -4.17
N THR A 138 9.64 -2.83 -3.15
CA THR A 138 9.24 -3.92 -2.25
C THR A 138 8.34 -3.38 -1.14
N VAL A 139 7.21 -4.04 -0.91
CA VAL A 139 6.22 -3.66 0.11
C VAL A 139 5.79 -4.89 0.91
N VAL A 140 5.11 -4.70 2.04
CA VAL A 140 4.57 -5.78 2.91
C VAL A 140 5.65 -6.65 3.55
N ASN A 141 6.26 -7.58 2.81
CA ASN A 141 7.30 -8.47 3.32
C ASN A 141 8.67 -7.83 3.11
N GLY A 142 9.37 -7.50 4.20
CA GLY A 142 10.65 -6.78 4.12
C GLY A 142 10.52 -5.34 3.60
N GLY A 143 9.30 -4.83 3.47
CA GLY A 143 8.99 -3.46 3.08
C GLY A 143 7.84 -2.88 3.91
N GLY A 144 7.55 -1.59 3.72
CA GLY A 144 6.43 -0.92 4.40
C GLY A 144 5.08 -1.19 3.74
N ASN A 145 4.01 -0.67 4.36
CA ASN A 145 2.67 -0.59 3.77
C ASN A 145 2.41 0.77 3.08
N ARG A 146 3.45 1.61 2.96
CA ARG A 146 3.43 2.87 2.23
C ARG A 146 4.63 2.95 1.30
N ALA A 147 4.40 3.29 0.04
CA ALA A 147 5.45 3.47 -0.95
C ALA A 147 5.03 4.49 -2.02
N ASP A 148 5.91 5.43 -2.31
CA ASP A 148 5.72 6.40 -3.37
C ASP A 148 6.34 5.90 -4.68
N LEU A 149 5.63 6.09 -5.78
CA LEU A 149 6.00 5.62 -7.10
C LEU A 149 6.35 6.81 -7.99
N VAL A 150 7.46 6.67 -8.73
CA VAL A 150 7.84 7.59 -9.79
C VAL A 150 7.74 6.86 -11.11
N LEU A 151 7.00 7.43 -12.04
CA LEU A 151 6.79 6.90 -13.37
C LEU A 151 7.69 7.63 -14.37
N VAL A 152 8.20 6.86 -15.32
CA VAL A 152 8.99 7.33 -16.46
C VAL A 152 8.34 6.83 -17.76
N PRO A 153 8.66 7.41 -18.92
CA PRO A 153 8.11 6.94 -20.18
C PRO A 153 8.68 5.59 -20.52
N VAL A 154 7.89 4.79 -21.22
CA VAL A 154 8.42 3.61 -21.87
C VAL A 154 9.38 4.02 -22.98
N GLN A 155 10.61 3.50 -22.95
CA GLN A 155 11.49 3.56 -24.11
C GLN A 155 11.03 2.47 -25.07
N GLN A 156 10.36 2.86 -26.16
CA GLN A 156 10.03 1.93 -27.24
C GLN A 156 11.32 1.58 -27.99
N MET A 157 12.11 0.66 -27.46
CA MET A 157 13.12 0.00 -28.26
C MET A 157 12.37 -0.97 -29.18
N ALA A 158 12.33 -0.67 -30.48
CA ALA A 158 11.89 -1.63 -31.47
C ALA A 158 12.77 -2.87 -31.32
N VAL A 159 12.20 -4.01 -30.94
CA VAL A 159 12.91 -5.29 -30.99
C VAL A 159 13.23 -5.53 -32.45
N PRO A 160 14.50 -5.52 -32.89
CA PRO A 160 14.83 -5.82 -34.27
C PRO A 160 14.46 -7.29 -34.49
N VAL A 161 13.35 -7.53 -35.18
CA VAL A 161 13.08 -8.84 -35.77
C VAL A 161 14.15 -9.02 -36.83
N ALA A 162 15.13 -9.89 -36.55
CA ALA A 162 16.10 -10.28 -37.55
C ALA A 162 15.33 -10.98 -38.68
N SER A 163 15.06 -10.24 -39.76
CA SER A 163 14.55 -10.80 -41.00
C SER A 163 15.64 -11.70 -41.55
N SER A 164 15.46 -13.02 -41.40
CA SER A 164 16.28 -14.05 -42.04
C SER A 164 15.94 -14.12 -43.53
N ASP A 165 16.17 -13.05 -44.27
CA ASP A 165 16.25 -13.11 -45.74
C ASP A 165 17.65 -13.60 -46.09
N THR A 166 17.77 -14.91 -46.28
CA THR A 166 18.95 -15.51 -46.91
C THR A 166 18.84 -15.30 -48.41
N PRO A 167 19.74 -14.55 -49.07
CA PRO A 167 19.76 -14.51 -50.52
C PRO A 167 20.18 -15.89 -51.01
N ALA A 168 19.34 -16.54 -51.81
CA ALA A 168 19.72 -17.72 -52.55
C ALA A 168 20.90 -17.34 -53.49
N ALA A 169 22.04 -17.96 -53.27
CA ALA A 169 23.19 -17.84 -54.17
C ALA A 169 22.85 -18.47 -55.53
N GLN A 170 23.20 -17.77 -56.61
CA GLN A 170 23.31 -18.31 -57.96
C GLN A 170 24.67 -18.96 -58.15
#